data_AF-A0A1C3JVK8-F1
#
_entry.id   AF-A0A1C3JVK8-F1
#
_cell.length_a   1.000
_cell.length_b   1.000
_cell.length_c   1.000
_cell.angle_alpha   90.00
_cell.angle_beta   90.00
_cell.angle_gamma   90.00
#
_symmetry.space_group_name_H-M   'P 1'
#
loop_
_entity.id
_entity.type
_entity.pdbx_description
1 polymer ?
#
loop_
_entity_poly.entity_id
_entity_poly.type
_entity_poly.pdbx_seq_one_letter_code
_entity_poly.pdbx_strand_id
1 'polypeptide(L)'
;MLNLNFCKLLRPKLVAFAQDSYLDTTAEFIDSEALPSCVAPIFGPDLNYGLRRKIPYGSGVGATEAELKSKILQLVNIFASDANTDLTSDLFNSFLKKNNEVKVFSDQRLNTLASNHQNIKSFCNRALSAPEHPPITAGQKRIHQALKNANWSIENINVPINLGVPAFNNGTPFLRSGDYGNGLGLMINGIQYVYVFSTSYNYFPDIEKYIINLDYYFYDVFGLDDDDLLEFGAKGDGLFSRADSVGITAWWQLQHQFGYAPLVTRCKVSRSYEVTAI
;
A
#
# COMPACT_ATOMS: atom_id res chain seq x y z
N MET A 1 -0.29 12.31 -37.82
CA MET A 1 -0.72 11.76 -36.52
C MET A 1 -1.95 10.91 -36.78
N LEU A 2 -1.84 9.57 -36.65
CA LEU A 2 -3.01 8.70 -36.67
C LEU A 2 -3.83 9.01 -35.41
N ASN A 3 -5.12 9.28 -35.60
CA ASN A 3 -6.05 9.53 -34.51
C ASN A 3 -6.43 8.18 -33.90
N LEU A 4 -5.54 7.62 -33.07
CA LEU A 4 -5.73 6.34 -32.41
C LEU A 4 -6.79 6.51 -31.32
N ASN A 5 -8.05 6.26 -31.67
CA ASN A 5 -9.14 6.33 -30.71
C ASN A 5 -8.96 5.28 -29.60
N PHE A 6 -8.99 5.73 -28.35
CA PHE A 6 -8.91 4.88 -27.16
C PHE A 6 -10.17 4.00 -27.05
N CYS A 7 -10.01 2.69 -27.09
CA CYS A 7 -11.07 1.76 -26.73
C CYS A 7 -11.08 1.58 -25.21
N LYS A 8 -12.01 2.27 -24.54
CA LYS A 8 -12.30 2.03 -23.12
C LYS A 8 -12.86 0.62 -22.98
N LEU A 9 -12.36 -0.15 -22.02
CA LEU A 9 -12.92 -1.47 -21.73
C LEU A 9 -14.30 -1.30 -21.07
N LEU A 10 -15.22 -2.24 -21.34
CA LEU A 10 -16.55 -2.26 -20.72
C LEU A 10 -16.45 -2.29 -19.18
N ARG A 11 -15.43 -2.99 -18.66
CA ARG A 11 -15.04 -3.02 -17.25
C ARG A 11 -13.52 -3.05 -17.16
N PRO A 12 -12.91 -2.46 -16.11
CA PRO A 12 -11.48 -2.65 -15.86
C PRO A 12 -11.13 -4.13 -15.79
N LYS A 13 -10.02 -4.53 -16.42
CA LYS A 13 -9.54 -5.92 -16.46
C LYS A 13 -8.29 -6.07 -15.60
N LEU A 14 -8.27 -7.02 -14.68
CA LEU A 14 -7.05 -7.35 -13.95
C LEU A 14 -6.00 -7.89 -14.93
N VAL A 15 -4.85 -7.23 -15.00
CA VAL A 15 -3.76 -7.59 -15.93
C VAL A 15 -2.45 -7.89 -15.22
N ALA A 16 -2.34 -7.61 -13.92
CA ALA A 16 -1.29 -8.14 -13.06
C ALA A 16 -1.67 -8.02 -11.58
N PHE A 17 -0.99 -8.83 -10.75
CA PHE A 17 -1.14 -8.83 -9.30
C PHE A 17 0.23 -9.09 -8.65
N ALA A 18 0.41 -8.60 -7.42
CA ALA A 18 1.53 -8.96 -6.57
C ALA A 18 1.14 -8.92 -5.09
N GLN A 19 1.80 -9.77 -4.32
CA GLN A 19 1.67 -9.89 -2.88
C GLN A 19 3.07 -9.94 -2.28
N ASP A 20 3.22 -9.35 -1.09
CA ASP A 20 4.45 -9.50 -0.31
C ASP A 20 4.64 -10.96 0.15
N SER A 21 5.83 -11.50 -0.06
CA SER A 21 6.18 -12.89 0.25
C SER A 21 6.28 -13.19 1.74
N TYR A 22 6.37 -12.16 2.59
CA TYR A 22 6.53 -12.31 4.04
C TYR A 22 5.19 -12.34 4.81
N LEU A 23 4.05 -12.27 4.11
CA LEU A 23 2.74 -12.29 4.77
C LEU A 23 2.39 -13.70 5.23
N ASP A 24 2.45 -13.93 6.54
CA ASP A 24 1.77 -15.04 7.20
C ASP A 24 0.27 -14.70 7.24
N THR A 25 -0.46 -15.25 6.28
CA THR A 25 -1.87 -14.92 5.98
C THR A 25 -2.81 -15.26 7.14
N THR A 26 -3.55 -14.28 7.67
CA THR A 26 -4.51 -14.53 8.78
C THR A 26 -5.93 -14.02 8.56
N ALA A 27 -6.15 -12.99 7.72
CA ALA A 27 -7.49 -12.42 7.52
C ALA A 27 -7.73 -11.87 6.10
N GLU A 28 -8.85 -12.27 5.48
CA GLU A 28 -9.32 -11.70 4.22
C GLU A 28 -10.00 -10.34 4.45
N PHE A 29 -9.67 -9.34 3.61
CA PHE A 29 -10.41 -8.09 3.54
C PHE A 29 -10.69 -7.72 2.09
N ILE A 30 -11.97 -7.46 1.77
CA ILE A 30 -12.41 -7.14 0.42
C ILE A 30 -12.68 -5.64 0.31
N ASP A 31 -11.88 -4.95 -0.51
CA ASP A 31 -12.20 -3.61 -0.98
C ASP A 31 -13.23 -3.69 -2.12
N SER A 32 -14.52 -3.72 -1.77
CA SER A 32 -15.60 -3.82 -2.75
C SER A 32 -15.70 -2.60 -3.69
N GLU A 33 -15.13 -1.45 -3.31
CA GLU A 33 -15.15 -0.24 -4.13
C GLU A 33 -14.12 -0.32 -5.27
N ALA A 34 -12.89 -0.74 -4.96
CA ALA A 34 -11.79 -0.75 -5.92
C ALA A 34 -11.56 -2.11 -6.60
N LEU A 35 -11.98 -3.22 -5.97
CA LEU A 35 -11.72 -4.58 -6.43
C LEU A 35 -13.01 -5.39 -6.69
N PRO A 36 -13.99 -4.88 -7.48
CA PRO A 36 -15.19 -5.66 -7.76
C PRO A 36 -14.82 -6.88 -8.61
N SER A 37 -14.82 -8.07 -8.01
CA SER A 37 -14.57 -9.39 -8.66
C SER A 37 -13.11 -9.86 -8.72
N CYS A 38 -12.22 -9.39 -7.83
CA CYS A 38 -10.87 -9.96 -7.68
C CYS A 38 -10.77 -10.83 -6.43
N VAL A 39 -9.71 -11.64 -6.35
CA VAL A 39 -9.34 -12.36 -5.12
C VAL A 39 -9.15 -11.33 -4.01
N ALA A 40 -9.72 -11.58 -2.84
CA ALA A 40 -9.57 -10.71 -1.68
C ALA A 40 -8.09 -10.67 -1.26
N PRO A 41 -7.49 -9.49 -1.01
CA PRO A 41 -6.20 -9.44 -0.34
C PRO A 41 -6.31 -10.06 1.07
N ILE A 42 -5.30 -10.84 1.44
CA ILE A 42 -5.20 -11.54 2.74
C ILE A 42 -4.11 -10.88 3.56
N PHE A 43 -4.47 -10.06 4.54
CA PHE A 43 -3.49 -9.27 5.26
C PHE A 43 -2.82 -10.07 6.37
N GLY A 44 -1.70 -9.52 6.84
CA GLY A 44 -0.93 -10.06 7.95
C GLY A 44 -1.64 -9.89 9.30
N PRO A 45 -0.93 -10.22 10.39
CA PRO A 45 -1.48 -10.13 11.75
C PRO A 45 -1.78 -8.70 12.22
N ASP A 46 -1.19 -7.70 11.56
CA ASP A 46 -1.42 -6.27 11.73
C ASP A 46 -2.88 -5.85 11.47
N LEU A 47 -3.67 -6.68 10.77
CA LEU A 47 -5.11 -6.49 10.60
C LEU A 47 -5.95 -6.93 11.80
N ASN A 48 -5.39 -7.64 12.78
CA ASN A 48 -6.12 -8.16 13.94
C ASN A 48 -6.38 -7.08 15.01
N TYR A 49 -7.54 -7.09 15.66
CA TYR A 49 -7.90 -6.10 16.69
C TYR A 49 -8.92 -6.63 17.69
N GLY A 50 -9.08 -5.93 18.82
CA GLY A 50 -10.16 -6.18 19.79
C GLY A 50 -10.06 -7.50 20.56
N LEU A 51 -8.89 -8.14 20.52
CA LEU A 51 -8.65 -9.45 21.14
C LEU A 51 -8.41 -9.38 22.66
N ARG A 52 -8.53 -8.19 23.28
CA ARG A 52 -8.28 -7.92 24.71
C ARG A 52 -6.94 -8.48 25.18
N ARG A 53 -5.93 -8.36 24.33
CA ARG A 53 -4.63 -9.02 24.51
C ARG A 53 -3.80 -8.31 25.58
N LYS A 54 -3.02 -9.09 26.33
CA LYS A 54 -1.94 -8.53 27.13
C LYS A 54 -0.80 -8.14 26.19
N ILE A 55 -0.11 -7.06 26.51
CA ILE A 55 1.09 -6.64 25.79
C ILE A 55 2.10 -7.80 25.88
N PRO A 56 2.58 -8.34 24.75
CA PRO A 56 3.49 -9.49 24.74
C PRO A 56 4.88 -9.14 25.30
N TYR A 57 5.33 -7.90 25.10
CA TYR A 57 6.67 -7.44 25.48
C TYR A 57 6.60 -6.08 26.19
N GLY A 58 7.26 -5.93 27.34
CA GLY A 58 7.30 -4.66 28.07
C GLY A 58 6.03 -4.34 28.87
N SER A 59 5.77 -3.04 29.07
CA SER A 59 4.64 -2.53 29.88
C SER A 59 3.78 -1.59 29.05
N GLY A 60 2.49 -1.48 29.40
CA GLY A 60 1.60 -0.49 28.81
C GLY A 60 2.00 0.93 29.17
N VAL A 61 1.57 1.87 28.33
CA VAL A 61 1.90 3.29 28.44
C VAL A 61 0.69 4.15 28.79
N GLY A 62 -0.44 3.52 29.12
CA GLY A 62 -1.67 4.19 29.53
C GLY A 62 -2.75 3.18 29.89
N ALA A 63 -3.72 3.63 30.69
CA ALA A 63 -4.82 2.81 31.18
C ALA A 63 -6.18 3.20 30.58
N THR A 64 -6.27 4.38 29.95
CA THR A 64 -7.52 4.89 29.38
C THR A 64 -7.39 5.21 27.89
N GLU A 65 -8.50 5.12 27.14
CA GLU A 65 -8.51 5.49 25.72
C GLU A 65 -8.06 6.94 25.51
N ALA A 66 -8.39 7.85 26.43
CA ALA A 66 -8.01 9.27 26.35
C ALA A 66 -6.49 9.49 26.46
N GLU A 67 -5.84 8.82 27.41
CA GLU A 67 -4.38 8.85 27.57
C GLU A 67 -3.67 8.31 26.34
N LEU A 68 -4.13 7.15 25.85
CA LEU A 68 -3.52 6.47 24.70
C LEU A 68 -3.71 7.30 23.42
N LYS A 69 -4.88 7.91 23.22
CA LYS A 69 -5.15 8.85 22.11
C LYS A 69 -4.18 10.02 22.09
N SER A 70 -3.90 10.62 23.25
CA SER A 70 -2.93 11.72 23.33
C SER A 70 -1.52 11.26 22.94
N LYS A 71 -1.12 10.05 23.33
CA LYS A 71 0.19 9.47 23.06
C LYS A 71 0.39 9.10 21.59
N ILE A 72 -0.58 8.43 20.97
CA ILE A 72 -0.49 8.07 19.54
C ILE A 72 -0.44 9.32 18.64
N LEU A 73 -1.13 10.40 18.98
CA LEU A 73 -1.10 11.63 18.19
C LEU A 73 0.28 12.32 18.17
N GLN A 74 1.17 12.00 19.13
CA GLN A 74 2.56 12.46 19.08
C GLN A 74 3.32 11.88 17.87
N LEU A 75 2.89 10.73 17.34
CA LEU A 75 3.51 10.12 16.17
C LEU A 75 3.38 10.98 14.92
N VAL A 76 2.32 11.79 14.82
CA VAL A 76 2.14 12.73 13.70
C VAL A 76 3.32 13.71 13.66
N ASN A 77 3.65 14.34 14.79
CA ASN A 77 4.76 15.30 14.86
C ASN A 77 6.13 14.66 14.65
N ILE A 78 6.23 13.36 14.91
CA ILE A 78 7.48 12.61 14.79
C ILE A 78 7.73 12.16 13.35
N PHE A 79 6.70 11.59 12.72
CA PHE A 79 6.83 10.93 11.42
C PHE A 79 6.35 11.78 10.25
N ALA A 80 5.73 12.94 10.51
CA ALA A 80 5.36 13.93 9.51
C ALA A 80 5.95 15.32 9.85
N SER A 81 7.16 15.33 10.44
CA SER A 81 7.89 16.54 10.80
C SER A 81 8.31 17.37 9.58
N ASP A 82 8.53 16.70 8.45
CA ASP A 82 9.11 17.31 7.26
C ASP A 82 8.03 17.73 6.25
N ALA A 83 6.90 17.01 6.19
CA ALA A 83 5.77 17.30 5.32
C ALA A 83 4.52 16.46 5.65
N ASN A 84 3.40 16.76 4.99
CA ASN A 84 2.14 16.00 5.01
C ASN A 84 1.52 15.78 6.40
N THR A 85 1.79 16.67 7.35
CA THR A 85 1.24 16.64 8.72
C THR A 85 -0.28 16.54 8.71
N ASP A 86 -0.97 17.27 7.83
CA ASP A 86 -2.44 17.24 7.72
C ASP A 86 -2.96 15.87 7.25
N LEU A 87 -2.38 15.31 6.18
CA LEU A 87 -2.75 13.99 5.67
C LEU A 87 -2.47 12.89 6.70
N THR A 88 -1.35 13.00 7.42
CA THR A 88 -0.98 12.08 8.50
C THR A 88 -1.98 12.19 9.64
N SER A 89 -2.32 13.41 10.04
CA SER A 89 -3.34 13.68 11.06
C SER A 89 -4.69 13.09 10.66
N ASP A 90 -5.11 13.22 9.40
CA ASP A 90 -6.37 12.67 8.90
C ASP A 90 -6.42 11.14 8.97
N LEU A 91 -5.30 10.46 8.70
CA LEU A 91 -5.17 9.01 8.85
C LEU A 91 -5.32 8.59 10.33
N PHE A 92 -4.55 9.20 11.23
CA PHE A 92 -4.65 8.91 12.67
C PHE A 92 -6.04 9.24 13.21
N ASN A 93 -6.62 10.39 12.85
CA ASN A 93 -7.97 10.76 13.24
C ASN A 93 -9.03 9.78 12.71
N SER A 94 -8.84 9.23 11.52
CA SER A 94 -9.72 8.20 10.96
C SER A 94 -9.67 6.89 11.76
N PHE A 95 -8.47 6.47 12.20
CA PHE A 95 -8.31 5.33 13.10
C PHE A 95 -8.96 5.61 14.47
N LEU A 96 -8.72 6.80 15.03
CA LEU A 96 -9.20 7.20 16.35
C LEU A 96 -10.72 7.42 16.46
N LYS A 97 -11.45 7.41 15.34
CA LYS A 97 -12.93 7.36 15.33
C LYS A 97 -13.49 6.05 15.91
N LYS A 98 -12.64 5.03 16.11
CA LYS A 98 -13.01 3.72 16.68
C LYS A 98 -14.10 3.03 15.85
N ASN A 99 -13.74 2.65 14.64
CA ASN A 99 -14.60 1.76 13.86
C ASN A 99 -14.61 0.36 14.49
N ASN A 100 -15.74 -0.34 14.35
CA ASN A 100 -15.92 -1.73 14.78
C ASN A 100 -15.59 -2.74 13.66
N GLU A 101 -15.12 -2.26 12.52
CA GLU A 101 -14.72 -3.02 11.35
C GLU A 101 -13.55 -2.32 10.66
N VAL A 102 -12.74 -3.10 9.94
CA VAL A 102 -11.65 -2.59 9.11
C VAL A 102 -12.24 -1.76 7.97
N LYS A 103 -11.63 -0.61 7.70
CA LYS A 103 -12.05 0.28 6.60
C LYS A 103 -10.88 0.70 5.74
N VAL A 104 -11.18 1.05 4.49
CA VAL A 104 -10.19 1.67 3.61
C VAL A 104 -10.01 3.14 3.97
N PHE A 105 -8.76 3.56 4.13
CA PHE A 105 -8.35 4.96 4.05
C PHE A 105 -7.77 5.24 2.68
N SER A 106 -8.39 6.12 1.91
CA SER A 106 -7.93 6.53 0.59
C SER A 106 -8.10 8.04 0.45
N ASP A 107 -7.05 8.71 0.01
CA ASP A 107 -7.00 10.17 -0.10
C ASP A 107 -6.30 10.59 -1.40
N GLN A 108 -6.81 11.65 -2.05
CA GLN A 108 -6.25 12.12 -3.31
C GLN A 108 -4.84 12.70 -3.17
N ARG A 109 -4.49 13.26 -2.01
CA ARG A 109 -3.12 13.72 -1.70
C ARG A 109 -2.18 12.51 -1.65
N LEU A 110 -2.61 11.41 -1.02
CA LEU A 110 -1.84 10.18 -0.96
C LEU A 110 -1.62 9.57 -2.36
N ASN A 111 -2.66 9.54 -3.21
CA ASN A 111 -2.53 9.14 -4.63
C ASN A 111 -1.48 10.00 -5.38
N THR A 112 -1.47 11.30 -5.11
CA THR A 112 -0.55 12.26 -5.74
C THR A 112 0.90 12.03 -5.28
N LEU A 113 1.12 11.81 -3.98
CA LEU A 113 2.43 11.48 -3.42
C LEU A 113 2.95 10.15 -3.99
N ALA A 114 2.12 9.10 -3.98
CA ALA A 114 2.44 7.80 -4.56
C ALA A 114 2.81 7.90 -6.05
N SER A 115 2.00 8.64 -6.82
CA SER A 115 2.26 8.85 -8.26
C SER A 115 3.60 9.56 -8.51
N ASN A 116 4.06 10.41 -7.59
CA ASN A 116 5.31 11.14 -7.74
C ASN A 116 6.54 10.41 -7.19
N HIS A 117 6.34 9.41 -6.34
CA HIS A 117 7.39 8.66 -5.67
C HIS A 117 8.22 7.81 -6.64
N GLN A 118 9.55 7.84 -6.50
CA GLN A 118 10.46 7.20 -7.47
C GLN A 118 10.35 5.67 -7.47
N ASN A 119 10.22 5.03 -6.30
CA ASN A 119 10.07 3.57 -6.23
C ASN A 119 8.76 3.11 -6.86
N ILE A 120 7.69 3.91 -6.74
CA ILE A 120 6.39 3.62 -7.35
C ILE A 120 6.44 3.84 -8.85
N LYS A 121 7.02 4.94 -9.33
CA LYS A 121 7.26 5.16 -10.77
C LYS A 121 8.07 4.01 -11.39
N SER A 122 9.17 3.64 -10.74
CA SER A 122 10.04 2.53 -11.16
C SER A 122 9.27 1.22 -11.19
N PHE A 123 8.46 0.94 -10.16
CA PHE A 123 7.60 -0.23 -10.11
C PHE A 123 6.59 -0.27 -11.26
N CYS A 124 5.85 0.82 -11.53
CA CYS A 124 4.88 0.84 -12.62
C CYS A 124 5.52 0.51 -13.97
N ASN A 125 6.72 1.02 -14.23
CA ASN A 125 7.46 0.67 -15.45
C ASN A 125 7.92 -0.79 -15.45
N ARG A 126 8.42 -1.32 -14.33
CA ARG A 126 8.77 -2.76 -14.20
C ARG A 126 7.56 -3.68 -14.32
N ALA A 127 6.41 -3.30 -13.82
CA ALA A 127 5.19 -4.10 -13.91
C ALA A 127 4.76 -4.29 -15.37
N LEU A 128 5.00 -3.27 -16.22
CA LEU A 128 4.85 -3.38 -17.65
C LEU A 128 6.01 -4.13 -18.32
N SER A 129 7.26 -3.73 -18.03
CA SER A 129 8.53 -4.11 -18.69
C SER A 129 8.41 -4.25 -20.20
N ALA A 130 7.87 -3.22 -20.83
CA ALA A 130 7.98 -3.02 -22.27
C ALA A 130 9.38 -2.51 -22.64
N PRO A 131 9.88 -2.77 -23.87
CA PRO A 131 11.21 -2.34 -24.30
C PRO A 131 11.49 -0.84 -24.13
N GLU A 132 10.48 0.01 -24.33
CA GLU A 132 10.60 1.48 -24.22
C GLU A 132 10.48 2.00 -22.78
N HIS A 133 10.21 1.13 -21.81
CA HIS A 133 9.92 1.50 -20.43
C HIS A 133 10.79 0.69 -19.44
N PRO A 134 12.10 0.99 -19.35
CA PRO A 134 12.99 0.35 -18.38
C PRO A 134 12.56 0.64 -16.92
N PRO A 135 12.98 -0.20 -15.95
CA PRO A 135 13.90 -1.33 -16.13
C PRO A 135 13.22 -2.63 -16.59
N ILE A 136 13.94 -3.39 -17.40
CA ILE A 136 13.57 -4.75 -17.83
C ILE A 136 14.08 -5.72 -16.76
N THR A 137 13.19 -6.54 -16.19
CA THR A 137 13.58 -7.58 -15.22
C THR A 137 13.63 -8.94 -15.91
N ALA A 138 14.81 -9.56 -15.99
CA ALA A 138 14.95 -10.92 -16.49
C ALA A 138 14.33 -11.93 -15.50
N GLY A 139 13.70 -12.99 -16.01
CA GLY A 139 13.18 -14.11 -15.20
C GLY A 139 11.82 -13.90 -14.55
N GLN A 140 11.20 -12.71 -14.65
CA GLN A 140 9.83 -12.47 -14.18
C GLN A 140 8.92 -12.13 -15.36
N LYS A 141 7.76 -12.79 -15.45
CA LYS A 141 6.74 -12.51 -16.47
C LYS A 141 6.03 -11.21 -16.10
N ARG A 142 6.07 -10.20 -16.97
CA ARG A 142 5.40 -8.89 -16.79
C ARG A 142 4.22 -8.75 -17.75
N ILE A 143 3.49 -7.64 -17.65
CA ILE A 143 2.28 -7.40 -18.45
C ILE A 143 2.59 -7.50 -19.95
N HIS A 144 3.70 -6.92 -20.42
CA HIS A 144 4.07 -6.96 -21.83
C HIS A 144 4.27 -8.39 -22.35
N GLN A 145 5.03 -9.24 -21.63
CA GLN A 145 5.23 -10.64 -22.03
C GLN A 145 3.94 -11.46 -21.89
N ALA A 146 3.08 -11.14 -20.92
CA ALA A 146 1.78 -11.78 -20.78
C ALA A 146 0.84 -11.46 -21.95
N LEU A 147 0.81 -10.20 -22.40
CA LEU A 147 0.08 -9.80 -23.60
C LEU A 147 0.63 -10.48 -24.85
N LYS A 148 1.95 -10.51 -25.03
CA LYS A 148 2.60 -11.21 -26.15
C LYS A 148 2.21 -12.68 -26.22
N ASN A 149 2.27 -13.39 -25.09
CA ASN A 149 1.87 -14.81 -25.00
C ASN A 149 0.38 -15.03 -25.25
N ALA A 150 -0.45 -13.99 -25.08
CA ALA A 150 -1.87 -13.99 -25.39
C ALA A 150 -2.17 -13.49 -26.81
N ASN A 151 -1.17 -13.42 -27.69
CA ASN A 151 -1.26 -12.86 -29.04
C ASN A 151 -1.84 -11.43 -29.02
N TRP A 152 -1.39 -10.62 -28.06
CA TRP A 152 -1.85 -9.25 -27.83
C TRP A 152 -3.35 -9.10 -27.55
N SER A 153 -4.02 -10.20 -27.16
CA SER A 153 -5.41 -10.16 -26.71
C SER A 153 -5.47 -10.01 -25.19
N ILE A 154 -5.92 -8.84 -24.73
CA ILE A 154 -6.09 -8.58 -23.29
C ILE A 154 -7.13 -9.50 -22.64
N GLU A 155 -8.09 -10.01 -23.41
CA GLU A 155 -9.10 -10.94 -22.88
C GLU A 155 -8.51 -12.32 -22.54
N ASN A 156 -7.46 -12.72 -23.26
CA ASN A 156 -6.78 -14.00 -23.10
C ASN A 156 -5.52 -13.90 -22.23
N ILE A 157 -5.28 -12.76 -21.56
CA ILE A 157 -4.08 -12.56 -20.76
C ILE A 157 -4.05 -13.54 -19.58
N ASN A 158 -2.97 -14.30 -19.46
CA ASN A 158 -2.68 -15.05 -18.24
C ASN A 158 -1.96 -14.12 -17.25
N VAL A 159 -2.71 -13.68 -16.24
CA VAL A 159 -2.34 -12.63 -15.28
C VAL A 159 -1.04 -12.99 -14.54
N PRO A 160 0.04 -12.20 -14.70
CA PRO A 160 1.26 -12.36 -13.92
C PRO A 160 1.01 -12.00 -12.44
N ILE A 161 1.50 -12.85 -11.54
CA ILE A 161 1.30 -12.75 -10.08
C ILE A 161 2.59 -12.46 -9.27
N ASN A 162 3.76 -12.56 -9.90
CA ASN A 162 5.05 -12.42 -9.24
C ASN A 162 5.77 -11.15 -9.71
N LEU A 163 5.17 -9.98 -9.45
CA LEU A 163 5.81 -8.72 -9.80
C LEU A 163 6.86 -8.26 -8.76
N GLY A 164 6.82 -8.85 -7.56
CA GLY A 164 7.32 -8.20 -6.34
C GLY A 164 6.42 -7.03 -5.92
N VAL A 165 6.57 -6.55 -4.69
CA VAL A 165 5.89 -5.34 -4.19
C VAL A 165 6.91 -4.21 -4.00
N PRO A 166 6.58 -2.94 -4.29
CA PRO A 166 7.48 -1.85 -4.00
C PRO A 166 7.35 -1.38 -2.54
N ALA A 167 8.39 -0.78 -2.01
CA ALA A 167 8.34 -0.06 -0.76
C ALA A 167 8.58 1.43 -1.00
N PHE A 168 7.99 2.27 -0.14
CA PHE A 168 8.23 3.71 -0.17
C PHE A 168 9.59 4.09 0.43
N ASN A 169 10.23 3.21 1.19
CA ASN A 169 11.44 3.46 1.99
C ASN A 169 12.68 4.06 1.28
N ASN A 170 12.73 5.38 1.06
CA ASN A 170 13.98 6.08 0.72
C ASN A 170 14.68 6.71 1.95
N GLY A 171 14.07 6.58 3.13
CA GLY A 171 14.59 7.10 4.40
C GLY A 171 14.80 6.01 5.45
N THR A 172 15.45 6.37 6.56
CA THR A 172 15.66 5.43 7.68
C THR A 172 14.71 5.76 8.84
N PRO A 173 14.04 4.75 9.45
CA PRO A 173 13.15 4.98 10.60
C PRO A 173 13.87 5.67 11.76
N PHE A 174 15.12 5.26 12.02
CA PHE A 174 15.93 5.77 13.12
C PHE A 174 16.21 7.29 12.99
N LEU A 175 16.47 7.77 11.78
CA LEU A 175 16.74 9.18 11.52
C LEU A 175 15.48 9.99 11.21
N ARG A 176 14.30 9.34 11.11
CA ARG A 176 13.01 9.99 10.78
C ARG A 176 13.12 10.86 9.53
N SER A 177 13.86 10.37 8.54
CA SER A 177 14.15 11.11 7.31
C SER A 177 13.40 10.50 6.12
N GLY A 178 13.34 11.24 5.02
CA GLY A 178 12.70 10.78 3.79
C GLY A 178 11.23 10.43 4.04
N ASP A 179 10.84 9.21 3.68
CA ASP A 179 9.44 8.78 3.77
C ASP A 179 8.94 8.62 5.21
N TYR A 180 9.85 8.37 6.17
CA TYR A 180 9.50 8.38 7.59
C TYR A 180 9.43 9.79 8.20
N GLY A 181 10.02 10.80 7.55
CA GLY A 181 9.90 12.21 8.00
C GLY A 181 8.71 12.93 7.37
N ASN A 182 8.24 12.46 6.22
CA ASN A 182 7.16 13.06 5.43
C ASN A 182 5.80 12.35 5.60
N GLY A 183 5.67 11.40 6.52
CA GLY A 183 4.45 10.65 6.84
C GLY A 183 4.19 9.41 6.00
N LEU A 184 4.81 9.24 4.82
CA LEU A 184 4.53 8.12 3.93
C LEU A 184 4.92 6.76 4.52
N GLY A 185 5.99 6.70 5.30
CA GLY A 185 6.44 5.49 6.00
C GLY A 185 5.49 5.02 7.11
N LEU A 186 4.46 5.80 7.47
CA LEU A 186 3.35 5.34 8.30
C LEU A 186 2.09 5.06 7.48
N MET A 187 1.86 5.81 6.40
CA MET A 187 0.66 5.65 5.59
C MET A 187 0.73 4.42 4.69
N ILE A 188 1.89 4.16 4.09
CA ILE A 188 2.10 3.10 3.11
C ILE A 188 3.61 2.82 3.01
N ASN A 189 4.11 1.94 3.87
CA ASN A 189 5.54 1.69 4.02
C ASN A 189 6.03 0.60 3.06
N GLY A 190 5.80 -0.66 3.45
CA GLY A 190 6.03 -1.85 2.64
C GLY A 190 4.68 -2.31 2.10
N ILE A 191 4.45 -2.13 0.81
CA ILE A 191 3.15 -2.47 0.21
C ILE A 191 2.93 -3.97 0.32
N GLN A 192 1.83 -4.37 0.93
CA GLN A 192 1.45 -5.77 1.06
C GLN A 192 0.85 -6.33 -0.23
N TYR A 193 0.09 -5.51 -0.95
CA TYR A 193 -0.58 -5.92 -2.18
C TYR A 193 -0.55 -4.88 -3.28
N VAL A 194 -0.42 -5.35 -4.52
CA VAL A 194 -0.60 -4.54 -5.73
C VAL A 194 -1.56 -5.22 -6.69
N TYR A 195 -2.57 -4.48 -7.12
CA TYR A 195 -3.44 -4.89 -8.22
C TYR A 195 -3.29 -3.92 -9.39
N VAL A 196 -3.14 -4.45 -10.60
CA VAL A 196 -3.01 -3.64 -11.81
C VAL A 196 -4.17 -3.94 -12.74
N PHE A 197 -4.99 -2.94 -12.99
CA PHE A 197 -6.13 -3.02 -13.91
C PHE A 197 -5.86 -2.25 -15.18
N SER A 198 -6.17 -2.84 -16.32
CA SER A 198 -6.33 -2.08 -17.56
C SER A 198 -7.71 -1.45 -17.59
N THR A 199 -7.79 -0.14 -17.86
CA THR A 199 -9.06 0.58 -18.07
C THR A 199 -9.34 0.83 -19.56
N SER A 200 -8.29 0.79 -20.38
CA SER A 200 -8.36 0.82 -21.84
C SER A 200 -7.20 0.02 -22.41
N TYR A 201 -7.46 -0.62 -23.55
CA TYR A 201 -6.45 -1.36 -24.31
C TYR A 201 -6.82 -1.35 -25.79
N ASN A 202 -5.83 -1.13 -26.64
CA ASN A 202 -5.99 -1.32 -28.07
C ASN A 202 -4.67 -1.78 -28.70
N TYR A 203 -4.71 -2.85 -29.50
CA TYR A 203 -3.56 -3.35 -30.26
C TYR A 203 -3.77 -3.08 -31.74
N PHE A 204 -2.75 -2.50 -32.38
CA PHE A 204 -2.73 -2.10 -33.78
C PHE A 204 -1.72 -2.99 -34.51
N PRO A 205 -2.17 -4.10 -35.12
CA PRO A 205 -1.26 -5.05 -35.77
C PRO A 205 -0.50 -4.43 -36.94
N ASP A 206 -1.13 -3.54 -37.71
CA ASP A 206 -0.54 -2.91 -38.91
C ASP A 206 0.71 -2.08 -38.61
N ILE A 207 0.84 -1.58 -37.38
CA ILE A 207 1.97 -0.76 -36.94
C ILE A 207 2.72 -1.38 -35.76
N GLU A 208 2.38 -2.63 -35.41
CA GLU A 208 2.94 -3.39 -34.30
C GLU A 208 3.03 -2.59 -32.99
N LYS A 209 1.94 -1.91 -32.61
CA LYS A 209 1.87 -1.11 -31.38
C LYS A 209 0.64 -1.42 -30.56
N TYR A 210 0.69 -1.20 -29.26
CA TYR A 210 -0.51 -1.11 -28.44
C TYR A 210 -0.49 0.14 -27.55
N ILE A 211 -1.69 0.58 -27.19
CA ILE A 211 -1.92 1.60 -26.18
C ILE A 211 -2.64 0.96 -25.01
N ILE A 212 -2.20 1.22 -23.79
CA ILE A 212 -2.80 0.70 -22.57
C ILE A 212 -2.85 1.76 -21.47
N ASN A 213 -4.00 1.89 -20.81
CA ASN A 213 -4.12 2.64 -19.57
C ASN A 213 -4.19 1.67 -18.39
N LEU A 214 -3.31 1.86 -17.42
CA LEU A 214 -3.17 1.03 -16.24
C LEU A 214 -3.46 1.83 -14.98
N ASP A 215 -4.36 1.30 -14.16
CA ASP A 215 -4.59 1.73 -12.78
C ASP A 215 -3.91 0.75 -11.82
N TYR A 216 -2.97 1.26 -11.04
CA TYR A 216 -2.25 0.53 -10.00
C TYR A 216 -2.88 0.86 -8.65
N TYR A 217 -3.34 -0.16 -7.94
CA TYR A 217 -3.86 -0.06 -6.60
C TYR A 217 -2.86 -0.70 -5.64
N PHE A 218 -2.29 0.11 -4.75
CA PHE A 218 -1.34 -0.32 -3.73
C PHE A 218 -2.05 -0.33 -2.38
N TYR A 219 -1.88 -1.41 -1.63
CA TYR A 219 -2.48 -1.59 -0.31
C TYR A 219 -1.43 -1.90 0.74
N ASP A 220 -1.63 -1.29 1.90
CA ASP A 220 -0.88 -1.57 3.12
C ASP A 220 -1.85 -1.48 4.32
N VAL A 221 -1.40 -1.89 5.50
CA VAL A 221 -2.21 -1.86 6.72
C VAL A 221 -1.68 -0.77 7.64
N PHE A 222 -2.57 0.15 7.99
CA PHE A 222 -2.38 1.03 9.13
C PHE A 222 -2.89 0.31 10.38
N GLY A 223 -2.05 -0.60 10.85
CA GLY A 223 -2.22 -1.40 12.05
C GLY A 223 -0.86 -1.87 12.55
N LEU A 224 -0.83 -2.49 13.73
CA LEU A 224 0.40 -3.04 14.31
C LEU A 224 0.18 -4.48 14.73
N ASP A 225 1.18 -5.32 14.50
CA ASP A 225 1.26 -6.64 15.12
C ASP A 225 2.22 -6.66 16.34
N ASP A 226 2.54 -7.86 16.81
CA ASP A 226 3.43 -8.05 17.95
C ASP A 226 4.90 -7.84 17.60
N ASP A 227 5.29 -8.07 16.36
CA ASP A 227 6.65 -7.89 15.87
C ASP A 227 6.95 -6.41 15.71
N ASP A 228 5.99 -5.62 15.21
CA ASP A 228 6.06 -4.15 15.22
C ASP A 228 6.23 -3.60 16.65
N LEU A 229 5.48 -4.16 17.60
CA LEU A 229 5.58 -3.78 19.01
C LEU A 229 6.92 -4.19 19.63
N LEU A 230 7.48 -5.33 19.22
CA LEU A 230 8.80 -5.78 19.67
C LEU A 230 9.92 -4.90 19.12
N GLU A 231 9.85 -4.55 17.83
CA GLU A 231 10.89 -3.81 17.12
C GLU A 231 10.88 -2.32 17.49
N PHE A 232 9.69 -1.71 17.51
CA PHE A 232 9.54 -0.26 17.65
C PHE A 232 8.81 0.17 18.93
N GLY A 233 8.13 -0.77 19.57
CA GLY A 233 7.35 -0.55 20.78
C GLY A 233 8.12 -0.81 22.08
N ALA A 234 7.49 -1.50 23.01
CA ALA A 234 7.65 -1.22 24.44
C ALA A 234 9.01 -1.64 25.07
N LYS A 235 9.80 -0.64 25.48
CA LYS A 235 10.43 -0.60 26.81
C LYS A 235 9.61 0.36 27.69
N GLY A 236 9.17 -0.11 28.86
CA GLY A 236 8.22 0.59 29.74
C GLY A 236 8.67 1.98 30.21
N ASP A 237 7.74 2.71 30.84
CA ASP A 237 7.91 4.05 31.44
C ASP A 237 9.15 4.11 32.37
N GLY A 238 10.33 4.33 31.79
CA GLY A 238 11.55 4.71 32.47
C GLY A 238 11.96 6.12 32.05
N LEU A 239 12.88 6.75 32.78
CA LEU A 239 13.34 8.14 32.59
C LEU A 239 13.87 8.50 31.18
N PHE A 240 13.98 7.54 30.25
CA PHE A 240 14.55 7.69 28.91
C PHE A 240 13.71 7.07 27.78
N SER A 241 12.41 6.79 27.98
CA SER A 241 11.55 6.24 26.91
C SER A 241 11.41 7.23 25.74
N ARG A 242 11.72 6.78 24.51
CA ARG A 242 11.55 7.62 23.32
C ARG A 242 10.06 7.81 23.00
N ALA A 243 9.67 9.03 22.61
CA ALA A 243 8.27 9.37 22.35
C ALA A 243 7.61 8.56 21.22
N ASP A 244 8.40 8.08 20.25
CA ASP A 244 7.94 7.18 19.18
C ASP A 244 7.54 5.81 19.73
N SER A 245 8.40 5.19 20.55
CA SER A 245 8.09 3.91 21.21
C SER A 245 6.84 3.99 22.09
N VAL A 246 6.65 5.10 22.81
CA VAL A 246 5.44 5.35 23.59
C VAL A 246 4.20 5.48 22.67
N GLY A 247 4.29 6.23 21.58
CA GLY A 247 3.18 6.39 20.65
C GLY A 247 2.80 5.08 19.95
N ILE A 248 3.77 4.28 19.54
CA ILE A 248 3.58 2.96 18.90
C ILE A 248 2.96 1.97 19.90
N THR A 249 3.45 1.93 21.13
CA THR A 249 2.84 1.11 22.19
C THR A 249 1.39 1.53 22.46
N ALA A 250 1.11 2.84 22.47
CA ALA A 250 -0.25 3.34 22.64
C ALA A 250 -1.17 2.95 21.48
N TRP A 251 -0.67 2.99 20.25
CA TRP A 251 -1.38 2.52 19.06
C TRP A 251 -1.75 1.04 19.18
N TRP A 252 -0.77 0.19 19.50
CA TRP A 252 -1.00 -1.24 19.70
C TRP A 252 -2.05 -1.49 20.80
N GLN A 253 -1.98 -0.77 21.93
CA GLN A 253 -2.98 -0.90 23.00
C GLN A 253 -4.38 -0.50 22.53
N LEU A 254 -4.53 0.61 21.79
CA LEU A 254 -5.81 1.02 21.23
C LEU A 254 -6.38 -0.09 20.33
N GLN A 255 -5.57 -0.66 19.44
CA GLN A 255 -5.97 -1.72 18.53
C GLN A 255 -6.36 -3.02 19.26
N HIS A 256 -5.44 -3.58 20.04
CA HIS A 256 -5.56 -4.94 20.59
C HIS A 256 -6.29 -5.02 21.93
N GLN A 257 -6.25 -3.95 22.74
CA GLN A 257 -6.90 -3.92 24.07
C GLN A 257 -8.25 -3.22 24.04
N PHE A 258 -8.35 -2.10 23.33
CA PHE A 258 -9.56 -1.28 23.28
C PHE A 258 -10.42 -1.48 22.02
N GLY A 259 -9.95 -2.32 21.08
CA GLY A 259 -10.72 -2.75 19.92
C GLY A 259 -10.89 -1.69 18.85
N TYR A 260 -9.87 -0.86 18.63
CA TYR A 260 -9.82 0.03 17.48
C TYR A 260 -9.45 -0.79 16.24
N ALA A 261 -10.39 -0.96 15.32
CA ALA A 261 -10.08 -1.64 14.07
C ALA A 261 -9.00 -0.88 13.28
N PRO A 262 -7.99 -1.57 12.72
CA PRO A 262 -6.99 -0.95 11.86
C PRO A 262 -7.64 -0.46 10.56
N LEU A 263 -6.89 0.33 9.80
CA LEU A 263 -7.30 0.77 8.48
C LEU A 263 -6.46 0.08 7.43
N VAL A 264 -7.04 -0.16 6.26
CA VAL A 264 -6.28 -0.52 5.06
C VAL A 264 -6.03 0.76 4.28
N THR A 265 -4.77 1.15 4.11
CA THR A 265 -4.42 2.33 3.32
C THR A 265 -4.34 1.95 1.84
N ARG A 266 -4.97 2.77 0.99
CA ARG A 266 -5.07 2.51 -0.45
C ARG A 266 -4.63 3.70 -1.28
N CYS A 267 -3.63 3.48 -2.12
CA CYS A 267 -3.17 4.43 -3.14
C CYS A 267 -3.57 3.95 -4.54
N LYS A 268 -4.09 4.87 -5.35
CA LYS A 268 -4.33 4.65 -6.78
C LYS A 268 -3.36 5.50 -7.62
N VAL A 269 -2.65 4.87 -8.54
CA VAL A 269 -1.80 5.55 -9.53
C VAL A 269 -2.23 5.14 -10.93
N SER A 270 -2.50 6.10 -11.80
CA SER A 270 -2.85 5.85 -13.21
C SER A 270 -1.67 6.16 -14.14
N ARG A 271 -1.46 5.32 -15.16
CA ARG A 271 -0.45 5.52 -16.21
C ARG A 271 -0.99 5.13 -17.57
N SER A 272 -0.57 5.86 -18.59
CA SER A 272 -0.84 5.57 -20.00
C SER A 272 0.46 5.23 -20.69
N TYR A 273 0.44 4.17 -21.50
CA TYR A 273 1.60 3.72 -22.25
C TYR A 273 1.23 3.53 -23.71
N GLU A 274 2.10 4.00 -24.60
CA GLU A 274 2.16 3.61 -26.00
C GLU A 274 3.41 2.76 -26.15
N VAL A 275 3.25 1.55 -26.66
CA VAL A 275 4.30 0.53 -26.64
C VAL A 275 4.42 -0.17 -27.98
N THR A 276 5.65 -0.45 -28.41
CA THR A 276 5.94 -1.34 -29.54
C THR A 276 5.77 -2.81 -29.14
N ALA A 277 5.00 -3.55 -29.93
CA ALA A 277 4.56 -4.91 -29.69
C ALA A 277 5.49 -5.96 -30.34
N ILE A 278 6.78 -5.93 -29.98
CA ILE A 278 7.84 -6.78 -30.57
C ILE A 278 8.32 -7.92 -29.66
#